data_AF-A0A7G7KT80-F1
#
_entry.id   AF-A0A7G7KT80-F1
#
_cell.length_a   1.000
_cell.length_b   1.000
_cell.length_c   1.000
_cell.angle_alpha   90.00
_cell.angle_beta   90.00
_cell.angle_gamma   90.00
#
_symmetry.space_group_name_H-M   'P 1'
#
loop_
_entity.id
_entity.type
_entity.pdbx_description
1 polymer ?
#
loop_
_entity_poly.entity_id
_entity_poly.type
_entity_poly.pdbx_seq_one_letter_code
_entity_poly.pdbx_strand_id
1 'polypeptide(L)'
;MLLVVHGHAGGQIPEVLVDLVSELVRGRQAPVWMQALTADPLDLPQGLPLVLVPLLLTPGSHVRSDVPAIRQRLRDQGHRVQVLPFLGAWGPWLEHLRGLAAPAVLHHPLRPGVADRYLAALSAYVGVPCLSADRSGEGDAAALPLALAPNRMTAHLQTEASPCLALLERPATRQFLLNLLLDLP
;
A
#
# COMPACT_ATOMS: atom_id res chain seq x y z
N MET A 1 -1.04 -10.20 13.55
CA MET A 1 -1.53 -9.41 12.38
C MET A 1 -0.84 -9.92 11.12
N LEU A 2 -1.53 -10.05 9.98
CA LEU A 2 -0.93 -10.39 8.69
C LEU A 2 -1.05 -9.19 7.74
N LEU A 3 0.08 -8.54 7.45
CA LEU A 3 0.20 -7.49 6.46
C LEU A 3 0.33 -8.12 5.06
N VAL A 4 -0.43 -7.62 4.10
CA VAL A 4 -0.34 -8.05 2.69
C VAL A 4 0.17 -6.90 1.86
N VAL A 5 1.29 -7.11 1.19
CA VAL A 5 1.95 -6.14 0.31
C VAL A 5 2.02 -6.69 -1.10
N HIS A 6 2.20 -5.83 -2.11
CA HIS A 6 2.37 -6.31 -3.49
C HIS A 6 3.65 -7.16 -3.62
N GLY A 7 4.77 -6.67 -3.11
CA GLY A 7 6.10 -7.25 -3.33
C GLY A 7 6.63 -6.99 -4.74
N HIS A 8 7.84 -7.45 -5.02
CA HIS A 8 8.47 -7.47 -6.34
C HIS A 8 8.57 -8.90 -6.87
N ALA A 9 9.18 -9.09 -8.04
CA ALA A 9 9.39 -10.42 -8.63
C ALA A 9 10.08 -11.37 -7.63
N GLY A 10 9.59 -12.61 -7.54
CA GLY A 10 10.12 -13.61 -6.61
C GLY A 10 9.78 -13.34 -5.14
N GLY A 11 8.77 -12.52 -4.84
CA GLY A 11 8.32 -12.29 -3.47
C GLY A 11 9.17 -11.30 -2.67
N GLN A 12 10.13 -10.63 -3.30
CA GLN A 12 11.00 -9.66 -2.63
C GLN A 12 10.18 -8.51 -2.05
N ILE A 13 10.54 -8.09 -0.84
CA ILE A 13 9.87 -7.00 -0.13
C ILE A 13 10.85 -5.82 -0.03
N PRO A 14 10.44 -4.60 -0.44
CA PRO A 14 11.26 -3.40 -0.29
C PRO A 14 11.73 -3.19 1.16
N GLU A 15 12.99 -2.79 1.33
CA GLU A 15 13.62 -2.56 2.65
C GLU A 15 12.80 -1.61 3.53
N VAL A 16 12.25 -0.54 2.97
CA VAL A 16 11.41 0.42 3.70
C VAL A 16 10.17 -0.21 4.36
N LEU A 17 9.63 -1.28 3.78
CA LEU A 17 8.53 -2.05 4.38
C LEU A 17 9.05 -3.02 5.44
N VAL A 18 10.23 -3.62 5.24
CA VAL A 18 10.88 -4.46 6.25
C VAL A 18 11.17 -3.66 7.52
N ASP A 19 11.68 -2.44 7.37
CA ASP A 19 11.94 -1.51 8.48
C ASP A 19 10.65 -1.14 9.22
N LEU A 20 9.61 -0.75 8.47
CA LEU A 20 8.29 -0.44 9.03
C LEU A 20 7.74 -1.61 9.85
N VAL A 21 7.84 -2.84 9.35
CA VAL A 21 7.38 -4.03 10.06
C VAL A 21 8.23 -4.31 11.30
N SER A 22 9.55 -4.12 11.21
CA SER A 22 10.45 -4.30 12.35
C SER A 22 10.15 -3.30 13.48
N GLU A 23 9.80 -2.06 13.14
CA GLU A 23 9.30 -1.05 14.09
C GLU A 23 7.93 -1.45 14.66
N LEU A 24 7.01 -1.91 13.81
CA LEU A 24 5.68 -2.33 14.24
C LEU A 24 5.72 -3.53 15.20
N VAL A 25 6.57 -4.53 14.95
CA VAL A 25 6.76 -5.68 15.85
C VAL A 25 7.24 -5.21 17.22
N ARG A 26 8.22 -4.30 17.26
CA ARG A 26 8.73 -3.73 18.52
C ARG A 26 7.65 -2.96 19.28
N GLY A 27 6.84 -2.18 18.58
CA GLY A 27 5.78 -1.37 19.20
C GLY A 27 4.57 -2.19 19.67
N ARG A 28 4.13 -3.20 18.91
CA ARG A 28 2.94 -3.99 19.22
C ARG A 28 3.14 -5.05 20.30
N GLN A 29 4.38 -5.51 20.50
CA GLN A 29 4.70 -6.65 21.37
C GLN A 29 3.86 -7.91 21.04
N ALA A 30 3.44 -8.05 19.79
CA ALA A 30 2.61 -9.14 19.29
C ALA A 30 3.06 -9.55 17.88
N PRO A 31 2.82 -10.81 17.46
CA PRO A 31 3.26 -11.27 16.16
C PRO A 31 2.67 -10.46 14.98
N VAL A 32 3.57 -9.99 14.12
CA VAL A 32 3.24 -9.40 12.82
C VAL A 32 3.91 -10.24 11.74
N TRP A 33 3.11 -10.71 10.79
CA TRP A 33 3.58 -11.40 9.60
C TRP A 33 3.38 -10.50 8.39
N MET A 34 4.23 -10.66 7.38
CA MET A 34 4.15 -9.89 6.14
C MET A 34 4.25 -10.82 4.94
N GLN A 35 3.20 -10.87 4.11
CA GLN A 35 3.15 -11.69 2.90
C GLN A 35 3.13 -10.79 1.66
N ALA A 36 4.09 -10.98 0.78
CA ALA A 36 4.04 -10.44 -0.58
C ALA A 36 3.08 -11.26 -1.45
N LEU A 37 2.28 -10.59 -2.27
CA LEU A 37 1.37 -11.26 -3.22
C LEU A 37 2.11 -12.02 -4.33
N THR A 38 3.37 -11.68 -4.57
CA THR A 38 4.26 -12.33 -5.54
C THR A 38 5.10 -13.46 -4.95
N ALA A 39 4.95 -13.76 -3.66
CA ALA A 39 5.62 -14.85 -2.97
C ALA A 39 4.71 -16.07 -2.83
N ASP A 40 5.31 -17.21 -2.51
CA ASP A 40 4.56 -18.34 -2.01
C ASP A 40 3.84 -17.98 -0.68
N PRO A 41 2.68 -18.60 -0.41
CA PRO A 41 1.96 -18.43 0.84
C PRO A 41 2.84 -18.62 2.08
N LEU A 42 2.68 -17.75 3.08
CA LEU A 42 3.31 -17.97 4.38
C LEU A 42 2.65 -19.13 5.13
N ASP A 43 3.48 -19.98 5.73
CA ASP A 43 3.05 -20.96 6.72
C ASP A 43 2.89 -20.28 8.08
N LEU A 44 1.64 -20.28 8.59
CA LEU A 44 1.29 -19.69 9.87
C LEU A 44 0.89 -20.79 10.87
N PRO A 45 1.11 -20.60 12.18
CA PRO A 45 0.62 -21.52 13.20
C PRO A 45 -0.90 -21.68 13.11
N GLN A 46 -1.43 -22.90 13.15
CA GLN A 46 -2.85 -23.17 12.93
C GLN A 46 -3.76 -22.56 14.00
N GLY A 47 -5.01 -22.27 13.62
CA GLY A 47 -6.07 -21.86 14.57
C GLY A 47 -5.96 -20.44 15.12
N LEU A 48 -5.03 -19.63 14.62
CA LEU A 48 -4.84 -18.26 15.11
C LEU A 48 -6.01 -17.31 14.76
N PRO A 49 -6.36 -16.36 15.64
CA PRO A 49 -7.09 -15.16 15.26
C PRO A 49 -6.17 -14.23 14.46
N LEU A 50 -6.58 -13.86 13.26
CA LEU A 50 -5.80 -13.05 12.32
C LEU A 50 -6.59 -11.82 11.88
N VAL A 51 -5.94 -10.65 11.97
CA VAL A 51 -6.34 -9.45 11.23
C VAL A 51 -5.49 -9.38 9.96
N LEU A 52 -6.14 -9.50 8.81
CA LEU A 52 -5.56 -9.37 7.48
C LEU A 52 -5.63 -7.90 7.04
N VAL A 53 -4.48 -7.29 6.78
CA VAL A 53 -4.33 -5.86 6.50
C VAL A 53 -3.71 -5.65 5.12
N PRO A 54 -4.51 -5.31 4.09
CA PRO A 54 -3.98 -5.09 2.75
C PRO A 54 -3.35 -3.70 2.63
N LEU A 55 -2.02 -3.63 2.56
CA LEU A 55 -1.24 -2.41 2.31
C LEU A 55 -1.18 -2.12 0.80
N LEU A 56 -2.36 -1.99 0.19
CA LEU A 56 -2.56 -1.72 -1.23
C LEU A 56 -3.23 -0.35 -1.39
N LEU A 57 -2.83 0.42 -2.42
CA LEU A 57 -3.28 1.81 -2.59
C LEU A 57 -4.44 1.99 -3.57
N THR A 58 -4.71 0.98 -4.41
CA THR A 58 -5.75 1.04 -5.45
C THR A 58 -6.58 -0.25 -5.47
N PRO A 59 -7.87 -0.19 -5.85
CA PRO A 59 -8.77 -1.35 -5.87
C PRO A 59 -8.58 -2.23 -7.11
N GLY A 60 -7.34 -2.67 -7.36
CA GLY A 60 -6.96 -3.57 -8.46
C GLY A 60 -7.39 -5.03 -8.23
N SER A 61 -6.94 -5.93 -9.12
CA SER A 61 -7.20 -7.38 -9.00
C SER A 61 -6.69 -7.95 -7.67
N HIS A 62 -5.57 -7.44 -7.16
CA HIS A 62 -5.03 -7.84 -5.86
C HIS A 62 -6.02 -7.64 -4.70
N VAL A 63 -6.62 -6.46 -4.62
CA VAL A 63 -7.63 -6.17 -3.59
C VAL A 63 -8.89 -7.01 -3.80
N ARG A 64 -9.30 -7.20 -5.05
CA ARG A 64 -10.61 -7.78 -5.41
C ARG A 64 -10.63 -9.30 -5.49
N SER A 65 -9.48 -9.93 -5.70
CA SER A 65 -9.37 -11.37 -5.96
C SER A 65 -8.37 -12.03 -5.01
N ASP A 66 -7.14 -11.51 -4.94
CA ASP A 66 -6.06 -12.19 -4.20
C ASP A 66 -6.25 -12.09 -2.68
N VAL A 67 -6.62 -10.90 -2.17
CA VAL A 67 -6.93 -10.73 -0.74
C VAL A 67 -8.11 -11.62 -0.29
N PRO A 68 -9.25 -11.67 -1.00
CA PRO A 68 -10.30 -12.64 -0.73
C PRO A 68 -9.83 -14.11 -0.78
N ALA A 69 -8.98 -14.47 -1.75
CA ALA A 69 -8.45 -15.83 -1.85
C ALA A 69 -7.53 -16.18 -0.66
N ILE A 70 -6.68 -15.26 -0.22
CA ILE A 70 -5.84 -15.42 0.99
C ILE A 70 -6.72 -15.62 2.22
N ARG A 71 -7.77 -14.81 2.38
CA ARG A 71 -8.74 -14.96 3.47
C ARG A 71 -9.39 -16.33 3.45
N GLN A 72 -9.83 -16.82 2.30
CA GLN A 72 -10.47 -18.12 2.19
C GLN A 72 -9.50 -19.26 2.54
N ARG A 73 -8.30 -19.26 1.96
CA ARG A 73 -7.26 -20.25 2.27
C ARG A 73 -6.95 -20.31 3.77
N LEU A 74 -6.79 -19.17 4.42
CA LEU A 74 -6.52 -19.12 5.87
C LEU A 74 -7.70 -19.67 6.68
N ARG A 75 -8.95 -19.43 6.25
CA ARG A 75 -10.13 -20.01 6.91
C ARG A 75 -10.19 -21.53 6.74
N ASP A 76 -9.83 -22.02 5.56
CA ASP A 76 -9.75 -23.46 5.28
C ASP A 76 -8.67 -24.15 6.14
N GLN A 77 -7.63 -23.40 6.54
CA GLN A 77 -6.59 -23.81 7.51
C GLN A 77 -7.04 -23.65 8.98
N GLY A 78 -8.30 -23.28 9.24
CA GLY A 78 -8.87 -23.17 10.59
C GLY A 78 -8.63 -21.82 11.28
N HIS A 79 -8.07 -20.82 10.61
CA HIS A 79 -7.85 -19.50 11.21
C HIS A 79 -9.16 -18.69 11.32
N ARG A 80 -9.29 -17.88 12.38
CA ARG A 80 -10.35 -16.87 12.50
C ARG A 80 -9.87 -15.56 11.87
N VAL A 81 -10.29 -15.29 10.63
CA VAL A 81 -9.78 -14.15 9.85
C VAL A 81 -10.78 -12.99 9.79
N GLN A 82 -10.37 -11.84 10.32
CA GLN A 82 -10.96 -10.52 10.07
C GLN A 82 -10.13 -9.82 8.97
N VAL A 83 -10.79 -9.24 7.98
CA VAL A 83 -10.13 -8.51 6.89
C VAL A 83 -10.47 -7.04 7.00
N LEU A 84 -9.45 -6.18 6.98
CA LEU A 84 -9.63 -4.73 6.86
C LEU A 84 -9.75 -4.32 5.40
N PRO A 85 -10.36 -3.16 5.10
CA PRO A 85 -10.25 -2.55 3.78
C PRO A 85 -8.78 -2.36 3.37
N PHE A 86 -8.52 -2.26 2.07
CA PHE A 86 -7.18 -1.88 1.59
C PHE A 86 -6.82 -0.47 2.06
N LEU A 87 -5.53 -0.19 2.25
CA LEU A 87 -5.02 1.09 2.79
C LEU A 87 -5.58 2.32 2.06
N GLY A 88 -5.70 2.25 0.73
CA GLY A 88 -6.31 3.33 -0.08
C GLY A 88 -7.79 3.63 0.23
N ALA A 89 -8.47 2.83 1.05
CA ALA A 89 -9.84 3.10 1.51
C ALA A 89 -9.89 3.64 2.95
N TRP A 90 -8.75 3.84 3.63
CA TRP A 90 -8.73 4.30 5.02
C TRP A 90 -8.84 5.82 5.09
N GLY A 91 -9.84 6.33 5.80
CA GLY A 91 -10.06 7.78 5.96
C GLY A 91 -8.81 8.54 6.43
N PRO A 92 -8.18 8.16 7.57
CA PRO A 92 -6.98 8.83 8.06
C PRO A 92 -5.81 8.81 7.05
N TRP A 93 -5.67 7.73 6.28
CA TRP A 93 -4.66 7.64 5.23
C TRP A 93 -4.92 8.63 4.10
N LEU A 94 -6.17 8.72 3.64
CA LEU A 94 -6.56 9.67 2.60
C LEU A 94 -6.40 11.12 3.07
N GLU A 95 -6.68 11.41 4.35
CA GLU A 95 -6.44 12.72 4.95
C GLU A 95 -4.94 13.07 4.97
N HIS A 96 -4.08 12.11 5.34
CA HIS A 96 -2.63 12.29 5.27
C HIS A 96 -2.15 12.56 3.85
N LEU A 97 -2.64 11.80 2.86
CA LEU A 97 -2.30 12.03 1.44
C LEU A 97 -2.68 13.44 0.98
N ARG A 98 -3.87 13.93 1.37
CA ARG A 98 -4.31 15.30 1.09
C ARG A 98 -3.38 16.34 1.73
N GLY A 99 -2.88 16.07 2.94
CA GLY A 99 -1.96 16.94 3.67
C GLY A 99 -0.56 17.07 3.06
N LEU A 100 -0.17 16.18 2.14
CA LEU A 100 1.14 16.26 1.47
C LEU A 100 1.25 17.38 0.42
N ALA A 101 0.14 18.05 0.09
CA ALA A 101 0.08 19.28 -0.71
C ALA A 101 0.85 19.22 -2.06
N ALA A 102 0.75 18.09 -2.78
CA ALA A 102 1.31 17.95 -4.12
C ALA A 102 0.34 18.46 -5.20
N PRO A 103 0.83 19.01 -6.33
CA PRO A 103 -0.03 19.53 -7.40
C PRO A 103 -0.82 18.45 -8.16
N ALA A 104 -0.37 17.20 -8.09
CA ALA A 104 -1.03 16.05 -8.70
C ALA A 104 -0.62 14.77 -7.97
N VAL A 105 -1.36 13.69 -8.20
CA VAL A 105 -1.03 12.33 -7.75
C VAL A 105 -0.76 11.46 -8.98
N LEU A 106 0.42 10.85 -9.06
CA LEU A 106 0.80 9.97 -10.17
C LEU A 106 0.52 8.51 -9.81
N HIS A 107 -0.23 7.81 -10.65
CA HIS A 107 -0.48 6.38 -10.48
C HIS A 107 0.10 5.57 -11.64
N HIS A 108 0.46 4.33 -11.36
CA HIS A 108 0.82 3.39 -12.42
C HIS A 108 -0.39 3.11 -13.33
N PRO A 109 -0.20 2.63 -14.56
CA PRO A 109 -1.32 2.26 -15.43
C PRO A 109 -2.25 1.25 -14.75
N LEU A 110 -3.54 1.56 -14.74
CA LEU A 110 -4.59 0.72 -14.17
C LEU A 110 -5.48 0.18 -15.28
N ARG A 111 -6.06 -1.01 -15.05
CA ARG A 111 -7.09 -1.53 -15.96
C ARG A 111 -8.36 -0.67 -15.84
N PRO A 112 -9.02 -0.31 -16.95
CA PRO A 112 -10.24 0.48 -16.93
C PRO A 112 -11.35 -0.13 -16.06
N GLY A 113 -12.25 0.72 -15.55
CA GLY A 113 -13.45 0.33 -14.81
C GLY A 113 -13.42 0.75 -13.33
N VAL A 114 -13.19 -0.20 -12.41
CA VAL A 114 -13.24 0.07 -10.96
C VAL A 114 -12.17 1.08 -10.54
N ALA A 115 -10.99 1.00 -11.14
CA ALA A 115 -9.89 1.92 -10.90
C ALA A 115 -10.27 3.37 -11.26
N ASP A 116 -10.95 3.59 -12.39
CA ASP A 116 -11.31 4.94 -12.85
C ASP A 116 -12.26 5.63 -11.87
N ARG A 117 -13.28 4.91 -11.38
CA ARG A 117 -14.20 5.45 -10.37
C ARG A 117 -13.48 5.80 -9.07
N TYR A 118 -12.55 4.96 -8.65
CA TYR A 118 -11.74 5.22 -7.46
C TYR A 118 -10.82 6.43 -7.65
N LEU A 119 -10.14 6.55 -8.80
CA LEU A 119 -9.28 7.70 -9.08
C LEU A 119 -10.06 9.02 -9.16
N ALA A 120 -11.27 9.00 -9.74
CA ALA A 120 -12.15 10.16 -9.74
C ALA A 120 -12.55 10.58 -8.32
N ALA A 121 -12.94 9.62 -7.48
CA ALA A 121 -13.27 9.87 -6.08
C ALA A 121 -12.05 10.34 -5.26
N LEU A 122 -10.88 9.71 -5.47
CA LEU A 122 -9.63 10.09 -4.84
C LEU A 122 -9.26 11.53 -5.21
N SER A 123 -9.28 11.87 -6.50
CA SER A 123 -8.98 13.20 -7.01
C SER A 123 -9.90 14.26 -6.40
N ALA A 124 -11.20 14.00 -6.34
CA ALA A 124 -12.17 14.88 -5.68
C ALA A 124 -11.88 15.05 -4.18
N TYR A 125 -11.46 13.98 -3.49
CA TYR A 125 -11.16 14.01 -2.06
C TYR A 125 -9.86 14.76 -1.73
N VAL A 126 -8.78 14.49 -2.47
CA VAL A 126 -7.48 15.13 -2.25
C VAL A 126 -7.41 16.54 -2.84
N GLY A 127 -8.32 16.89 -3.75
CA GLY A 127 -8.43 18.22 -4.35
C GLY A 127 -7.45 18.48 -5.50
N VAL A 128 -6.77 17.44 -6.01
CA VAL A 128 -5.79 17.53 -7.09
C VAL A 128 -5.99 16.40 -8.11
N PRO A 129 -5.58 16.59 -9.38
CA PRO A 129 -5.73 15.56 -10.40
C PRO A 129 -4.94 14.29 -10.06
N CYS A 130 -5.56 13.13 -10.32
CA CYS A 130 -4.84 11.85 -10.39
C CYS A 130 -4.50 11.56 -11.85
N LEU A 131 -3.20 11.48 -12.17
CA LEU A 131 -2.69 11.32 -13.52
C LEU A 131 -1.95 9.98 -13.66
N SER A 132 -2.04 9.39 -14.84
CA SER A 132 -1.25 8.20 -15.18
C SER A 132 0.21 8.60 -15.41
N ALA A 133 1.15 7.91 -14.76
CA ALA A 133 2.58 8.17 -14.92
C ALA A 133 3.08 8.05 -16.37
N ASP A 134 2.52 7.14 -17.17
CA ASP A 134 2.86 7.02 -18.61
C ASP A 134 2.46 8.26 -19.44
N ARG A 135 1.67 9.17 -18.87
CA ARG A 135 1.20 10.41 -19.51
C ARG A 135 1.74 11.67 -18.82
N SER A 136 2.56 11.53 -17.78
CA SER A 136 3.14 12.67 -17.08
C SER A 136 4.29 13.25 -17.89
N GLY A 137 4.41 14.58 -17.91
CA GLY A 137 5.49 15.31 -18.57
C GLY A 137 6.52 15.87 -17.58
N GLU A 138 7.52 16.58 -18.09
CA GLU A 138 8.56 17.22 -17.25
C GLU A 138 7.99 18.23 -16.22
N GLY A 139 6.80 18.77 -16.48
CA GLY A 139 6.09 19.68 -15.57
C GLY A 139 5.52 19.03 -14.30
N ASP A 140 5.52 17.69 -14.22
CA ASP A 140 4.95 16.94 -13.10
C ASP A 140 6.00 16.56 -12.03
N ALA A 141 7.19 17.18 -12.06
CA ALA A 141 8.31 16.87 -11.16
C ALA A 141 8.00 17.03 -9.65
N ALA A 142 6.93 17.77 -9.30
CA ALA A 142 6.45 17.95 -7.94
C ALA A 142 5.27 17.01 -7.57
N ALA A 143 4.77 16.22 -8.50
CA ALA A 143 3.63 15.34 -8.27
C ALA A 143 3.97 14.21 -7.29
N LEU A 144 2.97 13.77 -6.53
CA LEU A 144 3.10 12.72 -5.54
C LEU A 144 2.94 11.34 -6.19
N PRO A 145 3.96 10.47 -6.22
CA PRO A 145 3.77 9.11 -6.70
C PRO A 145 2.89 8.33 -5.71
N LEU A 146 1.78 7.78 -6.20
CA LEU A 146 0.91 6.83 -5.51
C LEU A 146 1.56 5.43 -5.50
N ALA A 147 2.72 5.35 -4.87
CA ALA A 147 3.49 4.13 -4.65
C ALA A 147 3.84 4.04 -3.17
N LEU A 148 3.49 2.93 -2.52
CA LEU A 148 3.74 2.79 -1.09
C LEU A 148 5.25 2.68 -0.82
N ALA A 149 5.95 1.91 -1.64
CA ALA A 149 7.39 1.68 -1.59
C ALA A 149 8.01 1.83 -2.99
N PRO A 150 9.35 1.96 -3.09
CA PRO A 150 10.04 2.10 -4.38
C PRO A 150 9.67 1.01 -5.37
N ASN A 151 9.38 1.42 -6.61
CA ASN A 151 9.04 0.50 -7.69
C ASN A 151 9.53 1.06 -9.04
N ARG A 152 9.19 0.35 -10.13
CA ARG A 152 9.59 0.77 -11.49
C ARG A 152 9.08 2.18 -11.83
N MET A 153 7.87 2.54 -11.41
CA MET A 153 7.29 3.85 -11.69
C MET A 153 8.11 4.96 -11.00
N THR A 154 8.39 4.83 -9.71
CA THR A 154 9.19 5.85 -8.99
C THR A 154 10.62 5.93 -9.52
N ALA A 155 11.21 4.81 -9.94
CA ALA A 155 12.52 4.78 -10.59
C ALA A 155 12.52 5.49 -11.96
N HIS A 156 11.47 5.31 -12.78
CA HIS A 156 11.34 5.98 -14.07
C HIS A 156 11.07 7.49 -13.96
N LEU A 157 10.38 7.92 -12.90
CA LEU A 157 10.06 9.32 -12.64
C LEU A 157 11.20 10.08 -11.93
N GLN A 158 12.23 9.38 -11.47
CA GLN A 158 13.36 10.00 -10.79
C GLN A 158 14.21 10.80 -11.78
N THR A 159 14.51 12.06 -11.43
CA THR A 159 15.39 12.94 -12.22
C THR A 159 16.54 13.44 -11.35
N GLU A 160 17.62 13.94 -11.97
CA GLU A 160 18.73 14.57 -11.23
C GLU A 160 18.30 15.82 -10.46
N ALA A 161 17.25 16.51 -10.93
CA ALA A 161 16.75 17.75 -10.33
C ALA A 161 15.75 17.53 -9.19
N SER A 162 15.05 16.38 -9.16
CA SER A 162 14.04 16.07 -8.13
C SER A 162 13.91 14.56 -7.91
N PRO A 163 14.12 14.06 -6.68
CA PRO A 163 13.88 12.66 -6.36
C PRO A 163 12.37 12.37 -6.31
N CYS A 164 11.91 11.40 -7.11
CA CYS A 164 10.53 10.91 -7.06
C CYS A 164 10.36 9.88 -5.93
N LEU A 165 10.26 10.37 -4.69
CA LEU A 165 10.15 9.52 -3.50
C LEU A 165 8.78 8.84 -3.38
N ALA A 166 8.78 7.52 -3.25
CA ALA A 166 7.63 6.73 -2.82
C ALA A 166 7.14 7.19 -1.44
N LEU A 167 5.91 6.84 -1.09
CA LEU A 167 5.23 7.35 0.09
C LEU A 167 5.98 7.02 1.39
N LEU A 168 6.48 5.79 1.56
CA LEU A 168 7.21 5.39 2.77
C LEU A 168 8.67 5.84 2.80
N GLU A 169 9.23 6.34 1.69
CA GLU A 169 10.54 7.00 1.71
C GLU A 169 10.48 8.37 2.40
N ARG A 170 9.27 8.91 2.60
CA ARG A 170 9.02 10.15 3.36
C ARG A 170 8.88 9.80 4.84
N PRO A 171 9.79 10.25 5.74
CA PRO A 171 9.78 9.84 7.15
C PRO A 171 8.44 10.11 7.87
N ALA A 172 7.83 11.28 7.62
CA ALA A 172 6.54 11.63 8.21
C ALA A 172 5.40 10.68 7.79
N THR A 173 5.38 10.25 6.52
CA THR A 173 4.38 9.31 6.00
C THR A 173 4.61 7.91 6.53
N ARG A 174 5.87 7.47 6.65
CA ARG A 174 6.21 6.19 7.26
C ARG A 174 5.79 6.13 8.73
N GLN A 175 6.12 7.18 9.50
CA GLN A 175 5.70 7.29 10.89
C GLN A 175 4.17 7.32 11.02
N PHE A 176 3.47 8.03 10.13
CA PHE A 176 2.02 8.08 10.13
C PHE A 176 1.41 6.70 9.90
N LEU A 177 1.88 5.95 8.90
CA LEU A 177 1.40 4.58 8.67
C LEU A 177 1.73 3.65 9.84
N LEU A 178 2.93 3.79 10.44
CA LEU A 178 3.29 3.02 11.64
C LEU A 178 2.27 3.25 12.76
N ASN A 179 1.92 4.51 13.04
CA ASN A 179 0.94 4.85 14.07
C ASN A 179 -0.43 4.25 13.75
N LEU A 180 -0.92 4.36 12.51
CA LEU A 180 -2.17 3.75 12.11
C LEU A 180 -2.18 2.22 12.33
N LEU A 181 -1.06 1.55 12.07
CA LEU A 181 -0.93 0.10 12.25
C LEU A 181 -0.79 -0.30 13.73
N LEU A 182 -0.20 0.57 14.56
CA LEU A 182 -0.14 0.38 16.01
C LEU A 182 -1.53 0.50 16.65
N ASP A 183 -2.38 1.39 16.14
CA ASP A 183 -3.73 1.64 16.64
C ASP A 183 -4.75 0.54 16.25
N LEU A 184 -4.38 -0.38 15.36
CA LEU A 184 -5.22 -1.54 15.03
C LEU A 184 -5.29 -2.55 16.18
N PRO A 185 -6.42 -3.26 16.34
CA PRO A 185 -6.57 -4.31 17.35
C PRO A 185 -5.54 -5.44 17.22
#